data_AF-A0A367LDI5-F1
#
_entry.id   AF-A0A367LDI5-F1
#
_cell.length_a   1.000
_cell.length_b   1.000
_cell.length_c   1.000
_cell.angle_alpha   90.00
_cell.angle_beta   90.00
_cell.angle_gamma   90.00
#
_symmetry.space_group_name_H-M   'P 1'
#
loop_
_entity.id
_entity.type
_entity.pdbx_description
1 polymer ?
#
loop_
_entity_poly.entity_id
_entity_poly.type
_entity_poly.pdbx_seq_one_letter_code
_entity_poly.pdbx_strand_id
1 'polypeptide(L)'
;MWKPNFLLLHYAAITVLALLAVPILYPAGNMGFIDAFFMGFSSATNAGLPTVDCSRLALHQQLYIYLVPIVCNAGFVQVVMVAFHLRRLRSRLNGHCSAMSSSSSSSSSYRGGGGGR
;
A
#
# COMPACT_ATOMS: atom_id res chain seq x y z
N MET A 1 -11.18 21.05 1.16
CA MET A 1 -11.41 19.59 1.01
C MET A 1 -10.08 18.93 0.68
N TRP A 2 -9.37 18.40 1.68
CA TRP A 2 -8.11 17.69 1.45
C TRP A 2 -8.44 16.27 0.96
N LYS A 3 -8.21 16.00 -0.33
CA LYS A 3 -8.22 14.63 -0.85
C LYS A 3 -6.78 14.12 -0.73
N PRO A 4 -6.46 13.21 0.22
CA PRO A 4 -5.11 12.68 0.31
C PRO A 4 -4.77 11.99 -1.01
N ASN A 5 -3.80 12.54 -1.72
CA ASN A 5 -3.25 11.90 -2.91
C ASN A 5 -2.48 10.67 -2.46
N PHE A 6 -2.55 9.60 -3.27
CA PHE A 6 -1.77 8.40 -3.01
C PHE A 6 -0.29 8.70 -2.81
N LEU A 7 0.25 9.63 -3.62
CA LEU A 7 1.63 10.07 -3.51
C LEU A 7 1.95 10.62 -2.12
N LEU A 8 1.06 11.47 -1.58
CA LEU A 8 1.25 12.05 -0.26
C LEU A 8 1.17 10.98 0.85
N LEU A 9 0.21 10.06 0.76
CA LEU A 9 0.07 8.96 1.72
C LEU A 9 1.30 8.04 1.69
N HIS A 10 1.79 7.73 0.49
CA HIS A 10 2.94 6.86 0.31
C HIS A 10 4.23 7.48 0.86
N TYR A 11 4.50 8.74 0.54
CA TYR A 11 5.66 9.44 1.12
C TYR A 11 5.54 9.59 2.63
N ALA A 12 4.35 9.92 3.16
CA ALA A 12 4.12 9.97 4.60
C ALA A 12 4.38 8.61 5.27
N ALA A 13 3.94 7.50 4.65
CA ALA A 13 4.19 6.16 5.16
C ALA A 13 5.69 5.81 5.18
N ILE A 14 6.45 6.17 4.14
CA ILE A 14 7.92 5.96 4.10
C ILE A 14 8.60 6.77 5.22
N THR A 15 8.25 8.04 5.40
CA THR A 15 8.84 8.89 6.45
C THR A 15 8.50 8.37 7.85
N VAL A 16 7.28 7.89 8.07
CA VAL A 16 6.88 7.29 9.35
C VAL A 16 7.63 5.98 9.62
N LEU A 17 7.76 5.08 8.62
CA LEU A 17 8.54 3.84 8.77
C LEU A 17 10.03 4.12 9.05
N ALA A 18 10.60 5.14 8.41
CA ALA A 18 11.97 5.57 8.64
C ALA A 18 12.16 6.09 10.08
N LEU A 19 11.21 6.89 10.60
CA LEU A 19 11.25 7.39 11.98
C LEU A 19 10.99 6.30 13.02
N LEU A 20 10.13 5.33 12.70
CA LEU A 20 9.82 4.18 13.57
C LEU A 20 11.04 3.29 13.80
N ALA A 21 12.05 3.38 12.93
CA ALA A 21 13.31 2.65 13.10
C ALA A 21 14.03 3.04 14.38
N VAL A 22 14.04 4.33 14.75
CA VAL A 22 14.76 4.85 15.91
C VAL A 22 14.34 4.16 17.22
N PRO A 23 13.06 4.16 17.64
CA PRO A 23 12.65 3.51 18.88
C PRO A 23 12.77 1.98 18.85
N ILE A 24 12.89 1.34 17.68
CA ILE A 24 13.03 -0.11 17.56
C ILE A 24 14.50 -0.54 17.58
N LEU A 25 15.38 0.26 16.98
CA LEU A 25 16.80 -0.03 16.83
C LEU A 25 17.61 0.45 18.05
N TYR A 26 17.26 1.60 18.62
CA TYR A 26 17.96 2.24 19.74
C TYR A 26 18.00 1.44 21.07
N PRO A 27 16.95 0.70 21.49
CA PRO A 27 16.93 0.02 22.79
C PRO A 27 18.01 -1.06 22.96
N ALA A 28 18.59 -1.53 21.85
CA ALA A 28 19.64 -2.54 21.91
C ALA A 28 20.99 -2.00 22.43
N GLY A 29 21.16 -0.67 22.55
CA GLY A 29 22.37 -0.05 23.13
C GLY A 29 23.67 -0.26 22.37
N ASN A 30 23.64 -0.98 21.25
CA ASN A 30 24.83 -1.47 20.54
C ASN A 30 25.28 -0.55 19.39
N MET A 31 24.59 0.56 19.15
CA MET A 31 24.88 1.49 18.05
C MET A 31 24.45 2.93 18.36
N GLY A 32 25.11 3.89 17.72
CA GLY A 32 24.83 5.31 17.89
C GLY A 32 23.44 5.70 17.41
N PHE A 33 22.87 6.75 18.01
CA PHE A 33 21.56 7.29 17.60
C PHE A 33 21.54 7.68 16.11
N ILE A 34 22.62 8.29 15.64
CA ILE A 34 22.78 8.71 14.23
C ILE A 34 22.84 7.49 13.30
N ASP A 35 23.55 6.43 13.70
CA ASP A 35 23.63 5.20 12.91
C ASP A 35 22.28 4.49 12.82
N ALA A 36 21.52 4.44 13.92
CA ALA A 36 20.17 3.87 13.94
C ALA A 36 19.20 4.64 13.04
N PHE A 37 19.27 5.98 13.06
CA PHE A 37 18.46 6.84 12.21
C PHE A 37 18.83 6.67 10.72
N PHE A 38 20.12 6.67 10.41
CA PHE A 38 20.60 6.51 9.04
C PHE A 38 20.25 5.13 8.48
N MET A 39 20.44 4.04 9.25
CA MET A 39 20.00 2.69 8.83
C MET A 39 18.50 2.63 8.60
N GLY A 40 17.70 3.23 9.49
CA GLY A 40 16.25 3.29 9.34
C GLY A 40 15.82 3.94 8.02
N PHE A 41 16.42 5.09 7.70
CA PHE A 41 16.20 5.78 6.43
C PHE A 41 16.72 4.97 5.23
N SER A 42 17.91 4.40 5.32
CA SER A 42 18.54 3.57 4.29
C SER A 42 17.69 2.34 3.95
N SER A 43 17.10 1.70 4.96
CA SER A 43 16.15 0.59 4.79
C SER A 43 14.82 1.05 4.21
N ALA A 44 14.27 2.18 4.68
CA ALA A 44 12.98 2.69 4.22
C ALA A 44 13.00 3.16 2.75
N THR A 45 14.15 3.61 2.24
CA THR A 45 14.33 4.01 0.83
C THR A 45 14.93 2.91 -0.05
N ASN A 46 15.10 1.68 0.47
CA ASN A 46 15.78 0.58 -0.21
C ASN A 46 17.20 0.93 -0.71
N ALA A 47 17.91 1.82 -0.02
CA ALA A 47 19.29 2.16 -0.37
C ALA A 47 20.24 1.00 -0.04
N GLY A 48 19.99 0.31 1.09
CA GLY A 48 20.73 -0.91 1.46
C GLY A 48 22.16 -0.68 1.94
N LEU A 49 22.49 0.54 2.38
CA LEU A 49 23.80 0.88 2.91
C LEU A 49 23.85 0.66 4.44
N PRO A 50 24.66 -0.27 4.95
CA PRO A 50 24.84 -0.46 6.39
C PRO A 50 25.87 0.54 6.94
N THR A 51 25.53 1.23 8.04
CA THR A 51 26.46 2.09 8.81
C THR A 51 27.20 1.33 9.90
N VAL A 52 26.64 0.21 10.34
CA VAL A 52 27.21 -0.69 11.34
C VAL A 52 27.15 -2.11 10.84
N ASP A 53 28.12 -2.92 11.25
CA ASP A 53 28.21 -4.32 10.85
C ASP A 53 27.00 -5.13 11.32
N CYS A 54 26.15 -5.51 10.36
CA CYS A 54 24.94 -6.31 10.60
C CYS A 54 25.22 -7.66 11.28
N SER A 55 26.45 -8.20 11.16
CA SER A 55 26.86 -9.45 11.79
C SER A 55 27.09 -9.35 13.30
N ARG A 56 27.15 -8.13 13.85
CA ARG A 56 27.34 -7.87 15.29
C ARG A 56 26.05 -7.38 15.98
N LEU A 57 24.96 -7.27 15.23
CA LEU A 57 23.67 -6.78 15.71
C LEU A 57 22.77 -7.93 16.21
N ALA A 58 21.84 -7.60 17.12
CA ALA A 58 20.86 -8.55 17.62
C ALA A 58 19.85 -8.93 16.53
N LEU A 59 19.34 -10.17 16.56
CA LEU A 59 18.42 -10.71 15.57
C LEU A 59 17.18 -9.82 15.35
N HIS A 60 16.69 -9.16 16.41
CA HIS A 60 15.57 -8.21 16.34
C HIS A 60 15.85 -7.01 15.41
N GLN A 61 17.06 -6.45 15.47
CA GLN A 61 17.46 -5.32 14.61
C GLN A 61 17.63 -5.77 13.16
N GLN A 62 18.20 -6.95 12.98
CA GLN A 62 18.41 -7.55 11.66
C GLN A 62 17.07 -7.84 10.98
N LEU A 63 16.09 -8.36 11.72
CA LEU A 63 14.74 -8.59 11.23
C LEU A 63 14.07 -7.27 10.78
N TYR A 64 14.23 -6.20 11.56
CA TYR A 64 13.67 -4.88 11.22
C TYR A 64 14.26 -4.32 9.92
N ILE A 65 15.59 -4.34 9.82
CA ILE A 65 16.34 -3.86 8.63
C ILE A 65 15.97 -4.67 7.39
N TYR A 66 15.55 -5.94 7.55
CA TYR A 66 15.13 -6.81 6.45
C TYR A 66 13.64 -6.66 6.09
N LEU A 67 12.75 -6.44 7.06
CA LEU A 67 11.30 -6.33 6.84
C LEU A 67 10.90 -4.97 6.27
N VAL A 68 11.52 -3.87 6.72
CA VAL A 68 11.20 -2.52 6.25
C VAL A 68 11.36 -2.37 4.73
N PRO A 69 12.47 -2.82 4.11
CA PRO A 69 12.64 -2.76 2.66
C PRO A 69 11.63 -3.58 1.87
N ILE A 70 11.14 -4.69 2.43
CA ILE A 70 10.14 -5.55 1.79
C ILE A 70 8.79 -4.81 1.69
N VAL A 71 8.41 -4.11 2.77
CA VAL A 71 7.18 -3.31 2.81
C VAL A 71 7.30 -2.03 1.97
N CYS A 72 8.49 -1.41 1.96
CA CYS A 72 8.77 -0.21 1.17
C CYS A 72 9.10 -0.50 -0.31
N ASN A 73 9.26 -1.77 -0.70
CA ASN A 73 9.61 -2.12 -2.07
C ASN A 73 8.56 -1.63 -3.07
N ALA A 74 9.03 -1.14 -4.22
CA ALA A 74 8.17 -0.73 -5.32
C ALA A 74 7.16 -1.81 -5.72
N GLY A 75 7.53 -3.09 -5.63
CA GLY A 75 6.60 -4.20 -5.87
C GLY A 75 5.35 -4.17 -4.98
N PHE A 76 5.50 -3.97 -3.67
CA PHE A 76 4.38 -3.95 -2.73
C PHE A 76 3.43 -2.77 -3.02
N VAL A 77 4.02 -1.59 -3.24
CA VAL A 77 3.32 -0.35 -3.54
C VAL A 77 2.49 -0.49 -4.81
N GLN A 78 3.08 -1.06 -5.87
CA GLN A 78 2.40 -1.25 -7.15
C GLN A 78 1.25 -2.27 -7.05
N VAL A 79 1.42 -3.35 -6.28
CA VAL A 79 0.34 -4.33 -6.03
C VAL A 79 -0.86 -3.68 -5.34
N VAL A 80 -0.63 -2.84 -4.33
CA VAL A 80 -1.69 -2.09 -3.64
C VAL A 80 -2.43 -1.17 -4.62
N MET A 81 -1.71 -0.49 -5.51
CA MET A 81 -2.34 0.38 -6.50
C MET A 81 -3.16 -0.39 -7.51
N VAL A 82 -2.63 -1.49 -8.05
CA VAL A 82 -3.39 -2.35 -8.96
C VAL A 82 -4.66 -2.88 -8.28
N ALA A 83 -4.59 -3.29 -7.01
CA ALA A 83 -5.75 -3.74 -6.25
C ALA A 83 -6.80 -2.63 -6.07
N PHE A 84 -6.38 -1.40 -5.75
CA PHE A 84 -7.29 -0.25 -5.66
C PHE A 84 -7.98 0.05 -7.00
N HIS A 85 -7.21 0.04 -8.11
CA HIS A 85 -7.75 0.28 -9.44
C HIS A 85 -8.71 -0.83 -9.87
N LEU A 86 -8.42 -2.10 -9.57
CA LEU A 86 -9.31 -3.24 -9.81
C LEU A 86 -10.62 -3.12 -9.02
N ARG A 87 -10.56 -2.74 -7.73
CA ARG A 87 -11.77 -2.52 -6.90
C ARG A 87 -12.63 -1.39 -7.44
N ARG A 88 -11.99 -0.29 -7.86
CA ARG A 88 -12.70 0.85 -8.47
C ARG A 88 -13.34 0.45 -9.80
N LEU A 89 -12.62 -0.31 -10.64
CA LEU A 89 -13.14 -0.80 -11.91
C LEU A 89 -14.34 -1.74 -11.71
N ARG A 90 -14.22 -2.71 -10.79
CA ARG A 90 -15.32 -3.63 -10.46
C ARG A 90 -16.58 -2.90 -10.01
N SER A 91 -16.41 -1.83 -9.22
CA SER A 91 -17.53 -1.00 -8.79
C SER A 91 -18.24 -0.28 -9.95
N ARG A 92 -17.52 0.13 -11.00
CA ARG A 92 -18.10 0.75 -12.21
C ARG A 92 -18.84 -0.28 -13.06
N LEU A 93 -18.28 -1.48 -13.22
CA LEU A 93 -18.88 -2.54 -14.02
C LEU A 93 -20.20 -3.05 -13.41
N ASN A 94 -20.27 -3.20 -12.09
CA ASN A 94 -21.50 -3.61 -11.41
C ASN A 94 -22.64 -2.60 -11.62
N GLY A 95 -22.34 -1.30 -11.61
CA GLY A 95 -23.34 -0.25 -11.86
C GLY A 95 -23.94 -0.30 -13.27
N HIS A 96 -23.11 -0.58 -14.30
CA HIS A 96 -23.61 -0.73 -15.67
C HIS A 96 -24.44 -2.01 -15.86
N CYS A 97 -24.10 -3.11 -15.18
CA CYS A 97 -24.84 -4.36 -15.27
C CYS A 97 -26.24 -4.24 -14.64
N SER A 98 -26.37 -3.55 -13.50
CA SER A 98 -27.67 -3.23 -12.89
C SER A 98 -28.52 -2.27 -13.73
N ALA A 99 -27.90 -1.33 -14.45
CA ALA A 99 -28.61 -0.46 -15.39
C ALA A 99 -29.12 -1.27 -16.61
N MET A 100 -28.29 -2.16 -17.17
CA MET A 100 -28.66 -3.02 -18.31
C MET A 100 -29.78 -4.01 -17.98
N SER A 101 -29.83 -4.57 -16.76
CA SER A 101 -30.90 -5.47 -16.37
C SER A 101 -32.25 -4.74 -16.29
N SER A 102 -32.27 -3.52 -15.77
CA SER A 102 -33.49 -2.70 -15.66
C SER A 102 -34.07 -2.26 -17.02
N SER A 103 -33.22 -1.99 -18.01
CA SER A 103 -33.65 -1.68 -19.38
C SER A 103 -34.16 -2.93 -20.14
N SER A 104 -33.62 -4.10 -19.83
CA SER A 104 -34.07 -5.38 -20.42
C SER A 104 -35.44 -5.81 -19.88
N SER A 105 -35.73 -5.58 -18.59
CA SER A 105 -37.07 -5.82 -18.01
C SER A 105 -38.13 -4.86 -18.58
N SER A 106 -37.77 -3.59 -18.81
CA SER A 106 -38.69 -2.59 -19.38
C SER A 106 -39.04 -2.88 -20.83
N SER A 107 -38.08 -3.38 -21.63
CA SER A 107 -38.30 -3.76 -23.02
C SER A 107 -39.07 -5.09 -23.17
N SER A 108 -38.92 -6.03 -22.22
CA SER A 108 -39.74 -7.25 -22.16
C SER A 108 -41.22 -6.95 -21.82
N SER A 109 -41.48 -5.97 -20.94
CA SER A 109 -42.84 -5.58 -20.55
C SER A 109 -43.63 -4.93 -21.71
N TYR A 110 -42.96 -4.14 -22.56
CA TYR A 110 -43.57 -3.59 -23.78
C TYR A 110 -43.89 -4.65 -24.85
N ARG A 111 -43.12 -5.75 -24.91
CA ARG A 111 -43.32 -6.81 -25.90
C ARG A 111 -44.41 -7.81 -25.51
N GLY A 112 -44.79 -7.88 -24.24
CA GLY A 112 -45.86 -8.76 -23.73
C GLY A 112 -47.28 -8.19 -23.80
N GLY A 113 -47.44 -6.88 -24.04
CA GLY A 113 -48.75 -6.21 -24.07
C GLY A 113 -49.44 -6.14 -25.45
N GLY A 114 -48.86 -6.72 -26.50
CA GLY A 114 -49.32 -6.57 -27.90
C GLY A 114 -50.09 -7.77 -28.49
N GLY A 115 -50.57 -8.70 -27.67
CA GLY A 115 -51.29 -9.90 -28.13
C GLY A 115 -52.67 -10.01 -27.50
N GLY A 116 -53.61 -9.19 -27.95
CA GLY A 116 -54.96 -9.19 -27.40
C GLY A 116 -55.90 -8.26 -28.15
N ARG A 117 -56.28 -8.64 -29.36
CA ARG A 117 -57.56 -8.38 -30.03
C ARG A 117 -57.58 -9.05 -31.39
#